data_AF-A0A6P3IY40-F1
#
_entry.id   AF-A0A6P3IY40-F1
#
_cell.length_a   1.000
_cell.length_b   1.000
_cell.length_c   1.000
_cell.angle_alpha   90.00
_cell.angle_beta   90.00
_cell.angle_gamma   90.00
#
_symmetry.space_group_name_H-M   'P 1'
#
loop_
_entity.id
_entity.type
_entity.pdbx_description
1 polymer ?
#
loop_
_entity_poly.entity_id
_entity_poly.type
_entity_poly.pdbx_seq_one_letter_code
_entity_poly.pdbx_strand_id
1 'polypeptide(L)'
;MAVGRAWASKQHLMHLPASVCSDDLTHKFKGFTVMNEAERYEALRHCRYVDEVIRDAPWTLTPEFLEKHKIDFVAHDDIPYSSAGSDDIYKHIKEAGMFVPTQRTEGISTSDIITRIVRDYDVYAR
;
A
#
# COMPACT_ATOMS: atom_id res chain seq x y z
N MET A 1 0.28 -0.14 0.47
CA MET A 1 1.45 -0.80 -0.13
C MET A 1 2.00 -1.73 0.96
N ALA A 2 2.04 -3.04 0.73
CA ALA A 2 2.66 -3.97 1.67
C ALA A 2 4.07 -4.28 1.12
N VAL A 3 5.11 -4.11 1.92
CA VAL A 3 6.48 -4.39 1.49
C VAL A 3 6.96 -5.61 2.27
N GLY A 4 7.59 -6.57 1.60
CA GLY A 4 8.03 -7.81 2.24
C GLY A 4 9.53 -7.79 2.49
N ARG A 5 9.98 -8.13 3.70
CA ARG A 5 11.36 -8.58 3.92
C ARG A 5 11.38 -10.09 4.01
N ALA A 6 12.16 -10.72 3.14
CA ALA A 6 12.45 -12.15 3.21
C ALA A 6 13.89 -12.29 3.68
N TRP A 7 14.08 -12.48 4.98
CA TRP A 7 15.39 -12.78 5.57
C TRP A 7 15.84 -14.20 5.14
N ALA A 8 16.31 -14.33 3.91
CA ALA A 8 16.89 -15.56 3.38
C ALA A 8 18.32 -15.73 3.89
N SER A 9 18.51 -16.00 5.18
CA SER A 9 19.74 -16.70 5.59
C SER A 9 19.64 -17.58 6.82
N LYS A 10 18.74 -17.36 7.78
CA LYS A 10 18.62 -18.24 8.97
C LYS A 10 17.20 -18.29 9.54
N GLN A 11 16.50 -19.42 9.32
CA GLN A 11 15.28 -19.90 10.00
C GLN A 11 13.96 -19.09 9.84
N HIS A 12 13.11 -19.55 8.90
CA HIS A 12 11.63 -19.66 8.96
C HIS A 12 10.71 -18.46 9.32
N LEU A 13 11.19 -17.22 9.49
CA LEU A 13 10.32 -16.07 9.81
C LEU A 13 10.39 -14.98 8.73
N MET A 14 9.29 -14.80 7.99
CA MET A 14 9.07 -13.67 7.09
C MET A 14 8.73 -12.44 7.92
N HIS A 15 9.32 -11.29 7.59
CA HIS A 15 9.05 -10.02 8.27
C HIS A 15 8.35 -9.06 7.31
N LEU A 16 7.17 -8.54 7.69
CA LEU A 16 6.25 -7.85 6.79
C LEU A 16 6.06 -6.36 7.18
N PRO A 17 6.97 -5.46 6.75
CA PRO A 17 6.75 -4.03 6.90
C PRO A 17 5.65 -3.51 5.97
N ALA A 18 4.64 -2.83 6.50
CA ALA A 18 3.64 -2.16 5.68
C ALA A 18 3.99 -0.67 5.52
N SER A 19 4.03 -0.19 4.28
CA SER A 19 4.36 1.20 3.97
C SER A 19 3.11 2.00 3.59
N VAL A 20 3.04 3.23 4.11
CA VAL A 20 1.87 4.10 3.95
C VAL A 20 2.30 5.49 3.51
N CYS A 21 1.81 5.93 2.36
CA CYS A 21 2.02 7.28 1.85
C CYS A 21 1.34 8.32 2.76
N SER A 22 1.92 9.52 2.85
CA SER A 22 1.30 10.68 3.49
C SER A 22 0.01 11.12 2.78
N ASP A 23 -0.81 11.90 3.48
CA ASP A 23 -2.03 12.48 2.92
C ASP A 23 -1.70 13.41 1.74
N ASP A 24 -0.67 14.24 1.87
CA ASP A 24 -0.21 15.16 0.81
C ASP A 24 0.11 14.42 -0.50
N LEU A 25 0.89 13.34 -0.42
CA LEU A 25 1.21 12.51 -1.59
C LEU A 25 -0.04 11.82 -2.15
N THR A 26 -0.90 11.32 -1.27
CA THR A 26 -2.12 10.61 -1.68
C THR A 26 -3.09 11.54 -2.41
N HIS A 27 -3.29 12.75 -1.90
CA HIS A 27 -4.15 13.76 -2.52
C HIS A 27 -3.58 14.23 -3.86
N LYS A 28 -2.25 14.37 -3.95
CA LYS A 28 -1.57 14.80 -5.18
C LYS A 28 -1.68 13.79 -6.33
N PHE A 29 -1.56 12.50 -6.04
CA PHE A 29 -1.37 11.48 -7.08
C PHE A 29 -2.52 10.47 -7.23
N LYS A 30 -3.52 10.49 -6.34
CA LYS A 30 -4.65 9.56 -6.38
C LYS A 30 -6.00 10.22 -6.08
N GLY A 31 -6.10 10.98 -4.99
CA GLY A 31 -7.34 11.64 -4.58
C GLY A 31 -7.50 11.72 -3.06
N PHE A 32 -8.67 12.17 -2.62
CA PHE A 32 -8.95 12.42 -1.21
C PHE A 32 -9.02 11.14 -0.36
N THR A 33 -8.66 11.28 0.90
CA THR A 33 -8.72 10.24 1.92
C THR A 33 -9.83 10.56 2.93
N VAL A 34 -10.64 9.56 3.29
CA VAL A 34 -11.62 9.68 4.38
C VAL A 34 -10.92 9.63 5.73
N MET A 35 -9.97 8.69 5.87
CA MET A 35 -9.11 8.58 7.06
C MET A 35 -7.82 9.37 6.84
N ASN A 36 -7.43 10.18 7.80
CA ASN A 36 -6.14 10.89 7.75
C ASN A 36 -4.96 9.91 7.90
N GLU A 37 -3.76 10.37 7.58
CA GLU A 37 -2.56 9.54 7.58
C GLU A 37 -2.26 8.91 8.95
N ALA A 38 -2.51 9.62 10.06
CA ALA A 38 -2.28 9.11 11.40
C ALA A 38 -3.22 7.94 11.72
N GLU A 39 -4.50 8.06 11.35
CA GLU A 39 -5.49 6.99 11.48
C GLU A 39 -5.12 5.78 10.60
N ARG A 40 -4.63 6.02 9.38
CA ARG A 40 -4.17 4.94 8.49
C ARG A 40 -2.93 4.23 9.03
N TYR A 41 -2.01 4.96 9.66
CA TYR A 41 -0.85 4.36 10.32
C TYR A 41 -1.28 3.49 11.51
N GLU A 42 -2.24 3.94 12.31
CA GLU A 42 -2.72 3.19 13.47
C GLU A 42 -3.53 1.96 13.05
N ALA A 43 -4.37 2.07 12.02
CA ALA A 43 -5.12 0.95 11.48
C ALA A 43 -4.22 -0.23 11.06
N LEU A 44 -3.04 0.05 10.48
CA LEU A 44 -2.10 -1.00 10.11
C LEU A 44 -1.34 -1.60 11.30
N ARG A 45 -1.10 -0.85 12.38
CA ARG A 45 -0.47 -1.39 13.60
C ARG A 45 -1.31 -2.49 14.24
N HIS A 46 -2.62 -2.46 14.03
CA HIS A 46 -3.54 -3.49 14.51
C HIS A 46 -3.80 -4.61 13.50
N CYS A 47 -3.13 -4.61 12.35
CA CYS A 47 -3.23 -5.70 11.38
C CYS A 47 -2.38 -6.90 11.83
N ARG A 48 -3.00 -8.07 11.94
CA ARG A 48 -2.37 -9.31 12.44
C ARG A 48 -1.05 -9.68 11.74
N TYR A 49 -0.92 -9.36 10.46
CA TYR A 49 0.20 -9.78 9.61
C TYR A 49 1.27 -8.71 9.44
N VAL A 50 1.10 -7.53 10.04
CA VAL A 50 2.04 -6.40 9.90
C VAL A 50 2.98 -6.39 11.10
N ASP A 51 4.28 -6.48 10.84
CA ASP A 51 5.30 -6.44 11.89
C ASP A 51 5.83 -5.02 12.17
N GLU A 52 5.87 -4.18 11.14
CA GLU A 52 6.37 -2.80 11.21
C GLU A 52 5.54 -1.90 10.30
N VAL A 53 5.28 -0.66 10.72
CA VAL A 53 4.64 0.35 9.88
C VAL A 53 5.64 1.43 9.49
N ILE A 54 5.93 1.54 8.19
CA ILE A 54 6.76 2.60 7.61
C ILE A 54 5.85 3.74 7.19
N ARG A 55 5.99 4.88 7.89
CA ARG A 55 5.24 6.11 7.64
C ARG A 55 5.88 6.94 6.53
N ASP A 56 5.09 7.84 5.95
CA ASP A 56 5.51 8.76 4.89
C ASP A 56 6.29 8.06 3.75
N ALA A 57 5.70 6.96 3.25
CA ALA A 57 6.31 6.19 2.18
C ALA A 57 6.31 6.98 0.87
N PRO A 58 7.38 6.87 0.06
CA PRO A 58 7.45 7.56 -1.22
C PRO A 58 6.42 6.98 -2.21
N TRP A 59 5.94 7.83 -3.13
CA TRP A 59 4.97 7.41 -4.15
C TRP A 59 5.55 6.36 -5.10
N THR A 60 6.77 6.60 -5.57
CA THR A 60 7.58 5.65 -6.35
C THR A 60 8.74 5.20 -5.47
N LEU A 61 8.92 3.89 -5.32
CA LEU A 61 10.02 3.33 -4.53
C LEU A 61 11.35 3.70 -5.18
N THR A 62 12.34 4.09 -4.38
CA THR A 62 13.70 4.39 -4.85
C THR A 62 14.68 3.36 -4.31
N PRO A 63 15.83 3.12 -4.97
CA PRO A 63 16.86 2.22 -4.46
C PRO A 63 17.30 2.57 -3.04
N GLU A 64 17.40 3.86 -2.70
CA GLU A 64 17.78 4.32 -1.36
C GLU A 64 16.73 3.96 -0.31
N PHE A 65 15.44 4.01 -0.66
CA PHE A 65 14.37 3.57 0.23
C PHE A 65 14.42 2.06 0.46
N LEU A 66 14.65 1.28 -0.60
CA LEU A 66 14.78 -0.17 -0.52
C LEU A 66 15.98 -0.57 0.35
N GLU A 67 17.13 0.08 0.17
CA GLU A 67 18.35 -0.19 0.94
C GLU A 67 18.19 0.23 2.41
N LYS A 68 17.68 1.44 2.67
CA LYS A 68 17.44 1.96 4.03
C LYS A 68 16.56 1.03 4.84
N HIS A 69 15.51 0.51 4.21
CA HIS A 69 14.56 -0.42 4.83
C HIS A 69 14.91 -1.88 4.55
N LYS A 70 16.07 -2.19 3.97
CA LYS A 70 16.54 -3.56 3.67
C LYS A 70 15.46 -4.44 3.01
N ILE A 71 14.71 -3.90 2.07
CA ILE A 71 13.57 -4.56 1.44
C ILE A 71 14.07 -5.52 0.37
N ASP A 72 13.74 -6.81 0.52
CA ASP A 72 14.08 -7.85 -0.45
C ASP A 72 13.01 -7.99 -1.54
N PHE A 73 11.72 -7.85 -1.17
CA PHE A 73 10.59 -8.03 -2.07
C PHE A 73 9.49 -6.98 -1.86
N VAL A 74 8.78 -6.63 -2.93
CA VAL A 74 7.66 -5.68 -2.89
C VAL A 74 6.38 -6.42 -3.25
N ALA A 75 5.36 -6.35 -2.39
CA ALA A 75 4.10 -7.06 -2.57
C ALA A 75 2.96 -6.11 -2.94
N HIS A 76 2.40 -6.26 -4.14
CA HIS A 76 1.25 -5.48 -4.60
C HIS A 76 0.43 -6.29 -5.61
N ASP A 77 -0.80 -5.88 -5.91
CA ASP A 77 -1.53 -6.46 -7.04
C ASP A 77 -0.78 -6.21 -8.37
N ASP A 78 -0.92 -7.13 -9.33
CA ASP A 78 -0.13 -7.14 -10.57
C ASP A 78 -0.63 -6.14 -11.63
N ILE A 79 -1.73 -5.44 -11.36
CA ILE A 79 -2.29 -4.46 -12.29
C ILE A 79 -1.30 -3.29 -12.40
N PRO A 80 -0.92 -2.86 -13.63
CA PRO A 80 -0.06 -1.69 -13.83
C PRO A 80 -0.60 -0.48 -13.09
N TYR A 81 0.23 0.12 -12.23
CA TYR A 81 -0.19 1.25 -11.43
C TYR A 81 0.27 2.55 -12.10
N SER A 82 -0.58 3.07 -12.98
CA SER A 82 -0.30 4.29 -13.75
C SER A 82 -0.51 5.54 -12.89
N SER A 83 0.56 6.27 -12.62
CA SER A 83 0.53 7.49 -11.82
C SER A 83 1.82 8.29 -11.99
N ALA A 84 1.80 9.57 -11.62
CA ALA A 84 2.96 10.47 -11.64
C ALA A 84 3.72 10.52 -13.00
N GLY A 85 3.02 10.36 -14.12
CA GLY A 85 3.62 10.34 -15.46
C GLY A 85 4.31 9.02 -15.83
N SER A 86 4.14 7.96 -15.03
CA SER A 86 4.58 6.60 -15.33
C SER A 86 3.39 5.71 -15.66
N ASP A 87 3.54 4.83 -16.66
CA ASP A 87 2.56 3.80 -17.00
C ASP A 87 2.45 2.71 -15.90
N ASP A 88 3.56 2.42 -15.21
CA ASP A 88 3.60 1.54 -14.04
C ASP A 88 4.73 1.98 -13.10
N ILE A 89 4.39 2.48 -11.91
CA ILE A 89 5.38 2.90 -10.91
C ILE A 89 6.22 1.72 -10.38
N TYR A 90 5.74 0.48 -10.51
CA TYR A 90 6.46 -0.72 -10.07
C TYR A 90 7.28 -1.38 -11.18
N LYS A 91 7.31 -0.83 -12.40
CA LYS A 91 8.01 -1.42 -13.55
C LYS A 91 9.45 -1.80 -13.24
N HIS A 92 10.21 -0.87 -12.66
CA HIS A 92 11.62 -1.10 -12.30
C HIS A 92 11.79 -2.18 -11.22
N ILE A 93 10.83 -2.35 -10.32
CA ILE A 93 10.82 -3.41 -9.29
C ILE A 93 10.52 -4.78 -9.91
N LYS A 94 9.58 -4.82 -10.88
CA LYS A 94 9.25 -6.02 -11.66
C LYS A 94 10.47 -6.46 -12.50
N GLU A 95 11.12 -5.52 -13.18
CA GLU A 95 12.34 -5.77 -13.97
C GLU A 95 13.51 -6.28 -13.11
N ALA A 96 13.60 -5.84 -11.85
CA ALA A 96 14.59 -6.33 -10.88
C ALA A 96 14.28 -7.72 -10.30
N GLY A 97 13.13 -8.33 -10.63
CA GLY A 97 12.73 -9.63 -10.07
C GLY A 97 12.35 -9.59 -8.59
N MET A 98 12.12 -8.40 -8.03
CA MET A 98 11.79 -8.18 -6.61
C MET A 98 10.28 -8.06 -6.36
N PHE A 99 9.45 -8.10 -7.40
CA PHE A 99 8.01 -7.93 -7.29
C PHE A 99 7.29 -9.25 -7.01
N VAL A 100 6.46 -9.29 -5.97
CA VAL A 100 5.63 -10.44 -5.58
C VAL A 100 4.16 -10.08 -5.79
N PRO A 101 3.50 -10.60 -6.83
CA PRO A 101 2.11 -10.26 -7.13
C PRO A 101 1.16 -10.85 -6.08
N THR A 102 0.22 -10.02 -5.60
CA THR A 102 -0.85 -10.42 -4.68
C THR A 102 -2.21 -10.37 -5.38
N GLN A 103 -3.21 -11.05 -4.81
CA GLN A 103 -4.56 -11.07 -5.35
C GLN A 103 -5.47 -10.11 -4.59
N ARG A 104 -6.31 -9.37 -5.32
CA ARG A 104 -7.32 -8.50 -4.73
C ARG A 104 -8.45 -9.35 -4.15
N THR A 105 -9.01 -8.90 -3.03
CA THR A 105 -10.24 -9.50 -2.49
C THR A 105 -11.44 -8.92 -3.24
N GLU A 106 -12.22 -9.77 -3.89
CA GLU A 106 -13.43 -9.35 -4.60
C GLU A 106 -14.53 -8.89 -3.63
N GLY A 107 -15.36 -7.96 -4.08
CA GLY A 107 -16.52 -7.48 -3.32
C GLY A 107 -16.23 -6.51 -2.17
N ILE A 108 -14.97 -6.08 -1.99
CA ILE A 108 -14.60 -5.07 -0.99
C ILE A 108 -13.56 -4.07 -1.53
N SER A 109 -13.84 -2.78 -1.36
CA SER A 109 -12.90 -1.69 -1.65
C SER A 109 -13.30 -0.42 -0.90
N THR A 110 -12.38 0.54 -0.77
CA THR A 110 -12.68 1.85 -0.17
C THR A 110 -13.80 2.57 -0.90
N SER A 111 -13.79 2.56 -2.24
CA SER A 111 -14.82 3.20 -3.05
C SER A 111 -16.19 2.54 -2.87
N ASP A 112 -16.23 1.21 -2.74
CA ASP A 112 -17.46 0.46 -2.51
C ASP A 112 -18.04 0.78 -1.11
N ILE A 113 -17.20 0.82 -0.07
CA ILE A 113 -17.63 1.22 1.29
C ILE A 113 -18.21 2.65 1.27
N ILE A 114 -17.52 3.60 0.62
CA ILE A 114 -18.01 4.98 0.48
C ILE A 114 -19.36 5.00 -0.25
N THR A 115 -19.48 4.26 -1.35
CA THR A 115 -20.71 4.21 -2.16
C THR A 115 -21.88 3.64 -1.37
N ARG A 116 -21.66 2.62 -0.53
CA ARG A 116 -22.69 2.07 0.36
C ARG A 116 -23.17 3.12 1.36
N ILE A 117 -22.25 3.81 2.03
CA ILE A 117 -22.58 4.86 3.02
C ILE A 117 -23.36 6.00 2.36
N VAL A 118 -22.90 6.49 1.20
CA VAL A 118 -23.56 7.60 0.50
C VAL A 118 -24.96 7.21 0.01
N ARG A 119 -25.12 6.00 -0.54
CA ARG A 119 -26.41 5.49 -0.99
C ARG A 119 -27.41 5.40 0.16
N ASP A 120 -26.99 4.83 1.28
CA ASP A 120 -27.87 4.66 2.44
C ASP A 120 -28.21 6.02 3.07
N TYR A 121 -27.24 6.94 3.14
CA TYR A 121 -27.49 8.29 3.61
C TYR A 121 -28.55 9.03 2.79
N ASP A 122 -28.54 8.92 1.45
CA ASP A 122 -29.56 9.56 0.59
C ASP A 122 -30.98 9.00 0.85
N VAL A 123 -31.09 7.76 1.34
CA VAL A 123 -32.37 7.15 1.75
C VAL A 123 -32.84 7.65 3.11
N TYR A 124 -31.93 7.88 4.06
CA TYR A 124 -32.30 8.31 5.43
C TYR A 124 -32.43 9.82 5.60
N ALA A 125 -31.75 10.61 4.76
CA ALA A 125 -31.73 12.07 4.85
C ALA A 125 -32.80 12.76 3.99
N ARG A 126 -33.57 12.01 3.20
CA ARG A 126 -34.75 12.46 2.46
C ARG A 126 -36.03 11.93 3.10
#